data_AF-A0AAU4AZ99-F1
#
_entry.id   AF-A0AAU4AZ99-F1
#
_cell.length_a   1.000
_cell.length_b   1.000
_cell.length_c   1.000
_cell.angle_alpha   90.00
_cell.angle_beta   90.00
_cell.angle_gamma   90.00
#
_symmetry.space_group_name_H-M   'P 1'
#
loop_
_entity.id
_entity.type
_entity.pdbx_description
1 polymer ?
#
loop_
_entity_poly.entity_id
_entity_poly.type
_entity_poly.pdbx_seq_one_letter_code
_entity_poly.pdbx_strand_id
1 'polypeptide(L)'
;MEQVCRDWALPHADPDWALHHADPELLRGLPARVGQGVVHDPKARTGHEVDVAVIGIAEGTKPPFLALGEAKWNDVMGAAHIDRLRHIRDLVTLAGRYDTAGTKLICFSGAGFNDKAHATAAADPDIRLIDLATLYGQV
;
A
#
# COMPACT_ATOMS: atom_id res chain seq x y z
N MET A 1 6.46 -14.00 0.69
CA MET A 1 6.27 -12.78 1.52
C MET A 1 5.15 -11.92 0.96
N GLU A 2 5.11 -11.62 -0.33
CA GLU A 2 4.00 -10.88 -0.98
C GLU A 2 2.61 -11.40 -0.56
N GLN A 3 2.41 -12.72 -0.51
CA GLN A 3 1.17 -13.32 0.00
C GLN A 3 0.88 -12.92 1.44
N VAL A 4 1.87 -12.93 2.33
CA VAL A 4 1.73 -12.52 3.74
C VAL A 4 1.40 -11.04 3.85
N CYS A 5 2.00 -10.18 3.02
CA CYS A 5 1.67 -8.75 2.99
C CYS A 5 0.24 -8.51 2.49
N ARG A 6 -0.21 -9.29 1.51
CA ARG A 6 -1.61 -9.28 1.06
C ARG A 6 -2.55 -9.81 2.14
N ASP A 7 -2.17 -10.90 2.81
CA ASP A 7 -2.91 -11.48 3.93
C ASP A 7 -2.90 -10.59 5.18
N TRP A 8 -1.98 -9.63 5.29
CA TRP A 8 -2.02 -8.60 6.33
C TRP A 8 -3.02 -7.49 5.97
N ALA A 9 -3.15 -7.16 4.68
CA ALA A 9 -4.13 -6.21 4.19
C ALA A 9 -5.56 -6.78 4.10
N LEU A 10 -5.71 -8.11 4.00
CA LEU A 10 -7.00 -8.81 3.91
C LEU A 10 -7.87 -8.83 5.18
N PRO A 11 -7.36 -9.01 6.41
CA PRO A 11 -8.19 -8.92 7.61
C PRO A 11 -8.79 -7.52 7.76
N HIS A 12 -8.07 -6.48 7.33
CA HIS A 12 -8.62 -5.12 7.22
C HIS A 12 -9.77 -5.00 6.18
N ALA A 13 -9.94 -6.00 5.30
CA ALA A 13 -11.00 -6.10 4.29
C ALA A 13 -12.26 -6.83 4.77
N ASP A 14 -12.17 -7.59 5.86
CA ASP A 14 -13.33 -8.19 6.49
C ASP A 14 -14.00 -7.12 7.39
N PRO A 15 -15.25 -6.71 7.13
CA PRO A 15 -15.94 -5.73 7.94
C PRO A 15 -15.99 -6.13 9.43
N ASP A 16 -16.16 -7.41 9.75
CA ASP A 16 -16.31 -7.89 11.13
C ASP A 16 -14.97 -7.85 11.87
N TRP A 17 -13.87 -8.19 11.18
CA TRP A 17 -12.52 -8.03 11.74
C TRP A 17 -12.12 -6.56 11.84
N ALA A 18 -12.40 -5.74 10.82
CA ALA A 18 -12.05 -4.32 10.79
C ALA A 18 -12.78 -3.51 11.89
N LEU A 19 -14.00 -3.91 12.24
CA LEU A 19 -14.76 -3.35 13.36
C LEU A 19 -14.09 -3.59 14.73
N HIS A 20 -13.25 -4.63 14.86
CA HIS A 20 -12.69 -5.06 16.14
C HIS A 20 -11.17 -4.93 16.25
N HIS A 21 -10.44 -4.91 15.13
CA HIS A 21 -8.99 -5.08 15.12
C HIS A 21 -8.22 -4.23 14.08
N ALA A 22 -8.89 -3.69 13.06
CA ALA A 22 -8.25 -2.73 12.16
C ALA A 22 -8.21 -1.36 12.81
N ASP A 23 -7.10 -0.63 12.68
CA ASP A 23 -7.16 0.82 12.78
C ASP A 23 -8.00 1.33 11.59
N PRO A 24 -9.21 1.90 11.80
CA PRO A 24 -10.09 2.35 10.71
C PRO A 24 -9.43 3.46 9.87
N GLU A 25 -8.44 4.16 10.44
CA GLU A 25 -7.64 5.17 9.74
C GLU A 25 -6.56 4.57 8.83
N LEU A 26 -6.26 3.26 8.93
CA LEU A 26 -5.16 2.65 8.20
C LEU A 26 -5.35 2.77 6.70
N LEU A 27 -6.53 2.42 6.18
CA LEU A 27 -6.84 2.42 4.75
C LEU A 27 -7.84 3.52 4.35
N ARG A 28 -8.36 4.29 5.32
CA ARG A 28 -9.37 5.35 5.11
C ARG A 28 -10.58 4.89 4.29
N GLY A 29 -10.99 3.65 4.47
CA GLY A 29 -12.11 3.05 3.74
C GLY A 29 -12.15 1.53 3.88
N LEU A 30 -13.30 0.93 3.54
CA LEU A 30 -13.49 -0.52 3.57
C LEU A 30 -12.95 -1.16 2.29
N PRO A 31 -11.98 -2.08 2.39
CA PRO A 31 -11.49 -2.81 1.23
C PRO A 31 -12.56 -3.75 0.66
N ALA A 32 -12.72 -3.73 -0.66
CA ALA A 32 -13.52 -4.70 -1.40
C ALA A 32 -12.64 -5.79 -2.04
N ARG A 33 -11.39 -5.44 -2.39
CA ARG A 33 -10.45 -6.34 -3.05
C ARG A 33 -9.01 -5.99 -2.69
N VAL A 34 -8.23 -7.00 -2.35
CA VAL A 34 -6.77 -6.93 -2.20
C VAL A 34 -6.14 -7.83 -3.26
N GLY A 35 -5.09 -7.35 -3.93
CA GLY A 35 -4.38 -8.12 -4.94
C GLY A 35 -3.01 -7.57 -5.26
N GLN A 36 -2.47 -7.97 -6.39
CA GLN A 36 -1.21 -7.51 -6.97
C GLN A 36 -1.45 -7.13 -8.43
N GLY A 37 -0.50 -6.43 -9.08
CA GLY A 37 -0.65 -6.09 -10.48
C GLY A 37 0.52 -5.34 -11.09
N VAL A 38 0.40 -5.07 -12.39
CA VAL A 38 1.36 -4.27 -13.14
C VAL A 38 0.72 -2.93 -13.51
N VAL A 39 1.41 -1.85 -13.17
CA VAL A 39 1.07 -0.48 -13.59
C VAL A 39 1.99 -0.10 -14.74
N HIS A 40 1.41 0.22 -15.90
CA HIS A 40 2.20 0.63 -17.06
C HIS A 40 2.61 2.09 -16.94
N ASP A 41 3.87 2.38 -17.26
CA ASP A 41 4.40 3.72 -17.49
C ASP A 41 4.57 3.94 -19.00
N PRO A 42 3.65 4.66 -19.65
CA PRO A 42 3.73 4.89 -21.09
C PRO A 42 4.94 5.74 -21.48
N LYS A 43 5.40 6.63 -20.59
CA LYS A 43 6.50 7.57 -20.85
C LYS A 43 7.84 6.83 -20.81
N ALA A 44 8.05 6.01 -19.78
CA ALA A 44 9.24 5.17 -19.66
C ALA A 44 9.19 3.91 -20.53
N ARG A 45 8.00 3.54 -21.03
CA ARG A 45 7.73 2.31 -21.78
C ARG A 45 8.05 1.05 -20.98
N THR A 46 7.77 1.10 -19.68
CA THR A 46 8.04 0.01 -18.72
C THR A 46 6.76 -0.38 -17.96
N GLY A 47 6.78 -1.55 -17.33
CA GLY A 47 5.78 -1.96 -16.35
C GLY A 47 6.36 -1.91 -14.94
N HIS A 48 5.57 -1.48 -13.97
CA HIS A 48 5.91 -1.50 -12.56
C HIS A 48 5.05 -2.53 -11.86
N GLU A 49 5.68 -3.57 -11.33
CA GLU A 49 5.00 -4.54 -10.46
C GLU A 49 4.69 -3.91 -9.10
N VAL A 50 3.53 -4.29 -8.59
CA VAL A 50 2.98 -3.86 -7.31
C VAL A 50 2.54 -5.13 -6.59
N ASP A 51 3.08 -5.31 -5.38
CA ASP A 51 2.86 -6.52 -4.58
C ASP A 51 1.51 -6.46 -3.85
N VAL A 52 1.08 -5.25 -3.49
CA VAL A 52 -0.19 -4.99 -2.79
C VAL A 52 -0.94 -3.83 -3.45
N ALA A 53 -2.15 -4.10 -3.92
CA ALA A 53 -3.10 -3.12 -4.41
C ALA A 53 -4.44 -3.34 -3.71
N VAL A 54 -4.94 -2.31 -3.04
CA VAL A 54 -6.19 -2.37 -2.29
C VAL A 54 -7.21 -1.45 -2.94
N ILE A 55 -8.36 -2.02 -3.30
CA ILE A 55 -9.48 -1.31 -3.90
C ILE A 55 -10.64 -1.41 -2.94
N GLY A 56 -11.23 -0.26 -2.60
CA GLY A 56 -12.36 -0.16 -1.70
C GLY A 56 -13.71 -0.33 -2.40
N ILE A 57 -14.75 -0.33 -1.58
CA ILE A 57 -16.14 -0.40 -2.05
C ILE A 57 -16.46 0.89 -2.82
N ALA A 58 -17.04 0.75 -4.01
CA ALA A 58 -17.46 1.89 -4.83
C ALA A 58 -18.86 2.37 -4.42
N GLU A 59 -18.97 3.61 -3.98
CA GLU A 59 -20.25 4.32 -3.88
C GLU A 59 -20.49 5.30 -5.05
N GLY A 60 -19.45 5.56 -5.86
CA GLY A 60 -19.45 6.48 -6.99
C GLY A 60 -18.99 5.86 -8.31
N THR A 61 -18.61 6.69 -9.28
CA THR A 61 -18.23 6.24 -10.64
C THR A 61 -16.86 5.57 -10.71
N LYS A 62 -15.95 5.89 -9.80
CA LYS A 62 -14.62 5.27 -9.70
C LYS A 62 -14.46 4.63 -8.32
N PRO A 63 -14.10 3.34 -8.22
CA PRO A 63 -13.79 2.74 -6.94
C PRO A 63 -12.56 3.43 -6.32
N PRO A 64 -12.53 3.61 -4.98
CA PRO A 64 -11.38 4.17 -4.30
C PRO A 64 -10.20 3.18 -4.33
N PHE A 65 -9.01 3.68 -4.65
CA PHE A 65 -7.75 2.95 -4.56
C PHE A 65 -7.12 3.24 -3.20
N LEU A 66 -7.46 2.41 -2.22
CA LEU A 66 -7.16 2.66 -0.81
C LEU A 66 -5.67 2.56 -0.49
N ALA A 67 -4.97 1.61 -1.09
CA ALA A 67 -3.54 1.43 -0.86
C ALA A 67 -2.77 0.82 -2.03
N LEU A 68 -1.50 1.18 -2.06
CA LEU A 68 -0.47 0.66 -2.94
C LEU A 68 0.73 0.27 -2.08
N GLY A 69 1.28 -0.92 -2.28
CA GLY A 69 2.44 -1.36 -1.51
C GLY A 69 3.41 -2.25 -2.24
N GLU A 70 4.62 -2.29 -1.70
CA GLU A 70 5.71 -3.15 -2.14
C GLU A 70 6.39 -3.83 -0.96
N ALA A 71 6.97 -5.00 -1.22
CA ALA A 71 7.47 -5.90 -0.20
C ALA A 71 8.91 -6.35 -0.48
N LYS A 72 9.79 -6.30 0.53
CA LYS A 72 11.22 -6.64 0.42
C LYS A 72 11.70 -7.49 1.60
N TRP A 73 12.41 -8.59 1.33
CA TRP A 73 12.81 -9.55 2.38
C TRP A 73 14.16 -9.23 2.98
N ASN A 74 15.14 -9.00 2.11
CA ASN A 74 16.53 -8.86 2.50
C ASN A 74 17.04 -7.42 2.36
N ASP A 75 16.16 -6.47 1.99
CA ASP A 75 16.57 -5.10 1.71
C ASP A 75 16.01 -4.14 2.76
N VAL A 76 16.91 -3.35 3.34
CA VAL A 76 16.52 -2.19 4.15
C VAL A 76 15.91 -1.16 3.21
N MET A 77 14.62 -0.89 3.39
CA MET A 77 13.90 0.05 2.53
C MET A 77 14.19 1.49 2.95
N GLY A 78 14.16 2.38 1.98
CA GLY A 78 14.53 3.79 2.13
C GLY A 78 13.61 4.71 1.34
N ALA A 79 13.84 6.03 1.41
CA ALA A 79 13.00 7.01 0.71
C ALA A 79 12.79 6.73 -0.79
N ALA A 80 13.79 6.17 -1.50
CA ALA A 80 13.65 5.81 -2.92
C ALA A 80 12.54 4.78 -3.20
N HIS A 81 12.27 3.88 -2.26
CA HIS A 81 11.18 2.89 -2.33
C HIS A 81 9.81 3.58 -2.22
N ILE A 82 9.71 4.56 -1.32
CA ILE A 82 8.53 5.41 -1.17
C ILE A 82 8.31 6.25 -2.44
N ASP A 83 9.38 6.86 -2.97
CA ASP A 83 9.31 7.68 -4.19
C ASP A 83 8.85 6.85 -5.39
N ARG A 84 9.29 5.58 -5.48
CA ARG A 84 8.79 4.63 -6.47
C ARG A 84 7.28 4.42 -6.32
N LEU A 85 6.77 4.18 -5.12
CA LEU A 85 5.34 4.03 -4.88
C LEU A 85 4.55 5.31 -5.21
N ARG A 86 5.10 6.50 -4.92
CA ARG A 86 4.50 7.79 -5.33
C ARG A 86 4.36 7.87 -6.85
N HIS A 87 5.44 7.56 -7.58
CA HIS A 87 5.42 7.53 -9.05
C HIS A 87 4.35 6.58 -9.58
N ILE A 88 4.26 5.37 -9.02
CA ILE A 88 3.25 4.38 -9.44
C ILE A 88 1.84 4.87 -9.14
N ARG A 89 1.57 5.47 -7.98
CA ARG A 89 0.26 6.07 -7.66
C ARG A 89 -0.09 7.18 -8.66
N ASP A 90 0.88 7.99 -9.06
CA ASP A 90 0.65 9.06 -10.04
C ASP A 90 0.30 8.47 -11.42
N LEU A 91 0.93 7.35 -11.82
CA LEU A 91 0.54 6.60 -13.02
C LEU A 91 -0.87 6.02 -12.93
N VAL A 92 -1.26 5.45 -11.77
CA VAL A 92 -2.63 4.96 -11.54
C VAL A 92 -3.65 6.09 -11.63
N THR A 93 -3.30 7.25 -11.08
CA THR A 93 -4.11 8.48 -11.14
C THR A 93 -4.32 8.91 -12.59
N LEU A 94 -3.23 8.96 -13.38
CA LEU A 94 -3.27 9.31 -14.79
C LEU A 94 -4.12 8.33 -15.63
N ALA A 95 -4.08 7.04 -15.31
CA ALA A 95 -4.90 6.03 -15.97
C ALA A 95 -6.41 6.22 -15.71
N GLY A 96 -6.77 6.93 -14.63
CA GLY A 96 -8.11 7.45 -14.39
C GLY A 96 -9.18 6.39 -14.04
N ARG A 97 -8.79 5.13 -13.78
CA ARG A 97 -9.71 4.03 -13.46
C ARG A 97 -10.20 4.04 -12.01
N TYR A 98 -9.44 4.64 -11.10
CA TYR A 98 -9.73 4.66 -9.67
C TYR A 98 -9.69 6.09 -9.12
N ASP A 99 -10.30 6.30 -7.96
CA ASP A 99 -10.05 7.50 -7.15
C ASP A 99 -8.82 7.25 -6.25
N THR A 100 -7.79 8.07 -6.40
CA THR A 100 -6.50 7.92 -5.71
C THR A 100 -6.25 9.00 -4.65
N ALA A 101 -7.23 9.87 -4.38
CA ALA A 101 -7.05 11.02 -3.49
C ALA A 101 -6.63 10.64 -2.05
N GLY A 102 -7.04 9.46 -1.58
CA GLY A 102 -6.70 8.93 -0.25
C GLY A 102 -5.74 7.73 -0.27
N THR A 103 -5.05 7.46 -1.38
CA THR A 103 -4.22 6.24 -1.50
C THR A 103 -3.05 6.26 -0.52
N LYS A 104 -3.00 5.24 0.34
CA LYS A 104 -1.86 4.95 1.22
C LYS A 104 -0.72 4.27 0.48
N LEU A 105 0.52 4.63 0.81
CA LEU A 105 1.73 3.98 0.31
C LEU A 105 2.33 3.13 1.43
N ILE A 106 2.40 1.82 1.21
CA ILE A 106 2.80 0.85 2.24
C ILE A 106 4.09 0.16 1.81
N CYS A 107 5.14 0.31 2.60
CA CYS A 107 6.39 -0.42 2.42
C CYS A 107 6.44 -1.56 3.45
N PHE A 108 6.62 -2.79 2.98
CA PHE A 108 6.83 -3.96 3.82
C PHE A 108 8.29 -4.39 3.76
N SER A 109 8.99 -4.42 4.89
CA SER A 109 10.38 -4.89 4.92
C SER A 109 10.64 -5.93 6.01
N GLY A 110 11.24 -7.05 5.60
CA GLY A 110 11.81 -8.06 6.50
C GLY A 110 13.15 -7.64 7.11
N ALA A 111 13.88 -6.73 6.46
CA ALA A 111 15.18 -6.23 6.92
C ALA A 111 15.08 -4.84 7.60
N GLY A 112 13.90 -4.22 7.59
CA GLY A 112 13.62 -2.93 8.22
C GLY A 112 13.75 -1.72 7.28
N PHE A 113 13.84 -0.54 7.89
CA PHE A 113 13.79 0.75 7.20
C PHE A 113 14.93 1.66 7.67
N ASN A 114 15.43 2.52 6.78
CA ASN A 114 16.43 3.52 7.16
C ASN A 114 15.80 4.82 7.69
N ASP A 115 16.62 5.67 8.30
CA ASP A 115 16.19 6.94 8.90
C ASP A 115 15.44 7.85 7.92
N LYS A 116 15.81 7.82 6.63
CA LYS A 116 15.12 8.61 5.61
C LYS A 116 13.70 8.11 5.38
N ALA A 117 13.48 6.80 5.33
CA ALA A 117 12.13 6.25 5.24
C ALA A 117 11.30 6.63 6.48
N HIS A 118 11.87 6.51 7.69
CA HIS A 118 11.18 6.92 8.92
C HIS A 118 10.84 8.41 8.94
N ALA A 119 11.78 9.27 8.54
CA ALA A 119 11.53 10.71 8.45
C ALA A 119 10.42 11.04 7.43
N THR A 120 10.43 10.38 6.27
CA THR A 120 9.38 10.56 5.26
C THR A 120 8.01 10.09 5.76
N ALA A 121 7.95 8.94 6.44
CA ALA A 121 6.70 8.43 7.01
C ALA A 121 6.17 9.27 8.19
N ALA A 122 7.05 9.87 8.98
CA ALA A 122 6.67 10.80 10.03
C ALA A 122 6.11 12.12 9.48
N ALA A 123 6.59 12.56 8.32
CA ALA A 123 6.16 13.80 7.68
C ALA A 123 4.87 13.66 6.87
N ASP A 124 4.49 12.44 6.48
CA ASP A 124 3.35 12.16 5.61
C ASP A 124 2.52 10.98 6.15
N PRO A 125 1.32 11.25 6.69
CA PRO A 125 0.48 10.22 7.30
C PRO A 125 -0.10 9.21 6.30
N ASP A 126 0.08 9.44 4.99
CA ASP A 126 -0.31 8.49 3.95
C ASP A 126 0.75 7.43 3.66
N ILE A 127 1.91 7.53 4.31
CA ILE A 127 2.95 6.51 4.25
C ILE A 127 2.91 5.63 5.49
N ARG A 128 3.04 4.32 5.26
CA ARG A 128 3.15 3.30 6.32
C ARG A 128 4.37 2.42 6.07
N LEU A 129 5.14 2.19 7.12
CA LEU A 129 6.26 1.27 7.14
C LEU A 129 5.86 0.09 8.02
N ILE A 130 5.80 -1.10 7.43
CA ILE A 130 5.39 -2.33 8.12
C ILE A 130 6.61 -3.24 8.17
N ASP A 131 7.15 -3.41 9.38
CA ASP A 131 8.25 -4.32 9.63
C ASP A 131 7.74 -5.76 9.84
N LEU A 132 8.69 -6.69 10.02
CA LEU A 132 8.38 -8.10 10.20
C LEU A 132 7.54 -8.37 11.46
N ALA A 133 7.81 -7.67 12.56
CA ALA A 133 7.08 -7.85 13.82
C ALA A 133 5.61 -7.43 13.66
N THR A 134 5.38 -6.28 13.02
CA THR A 134 4.04 -5.77 12.70
C THR A 134 3.31 -6.69 11.72
N LEU A 135 4.02 -7.22 10.72
CA LEU A 135 3.45 -8.12 9.71
C LEU A 135 2.92 -9.42 10.34
N TYR A 136 3.59 -9.94 11.37
CA TYR A 136 3.18 -11.15 12.08
C TYR A 136 2.33 -10.88 13.33
N GLY A 137 1.88 -9.65 13.56
CA GLY A 137 1.02 -9.31 14.70
C GLY A 137 1.71 -9.49 16.05
N GLN A 138 3.03 -9.28 16.12
CA GLN A 138 3.82 -9.41 17.34
C GLN A 138 3.88 -8.12 18.17
N VAL A 139 2.89 -7.24 18.02
CA VAL A 139 2.77 -5.94 18.72
C VAL A 139 1.45 -5.79 19.43
#